data_AF-A0A6S6TKU3-F1
#
_entry.id   AF-A0A6S6TKU3-F1
#
_cell.length_a   1.000
_cell.length_b   1.000
_cell.length_c   1.000
_cell.angle_alpha   90.00
_cell.angle_beta   90.00
_cell.angle_gamma   90.00
#
_symmetry.space_group_name_H-M   'P 1'
#
loop_
_entity.id
_entity.type
_entity.pdbx_description
1 polymer ?
#
loop_
_entity_poly.entity_id
_entity_poly.type
_entity_poly.pdbx_seq_one_letter_code
_entity_poly.pdbx_strand_id
1 'polypeptide(L)'
;LLFFSSAVSETYYTGLVFDDEAYDNTPRSATLLTRDITFLPTSVSLEAYTPEVGSQGQTGTCTAWATAYGARTILESIAYNRMNRVQSTKNVFSPSYVYNQIRLKQGCKHGTYIHDALNLMKSEGVAKFNSFGFNCNKKVTYKDKQNALPYKIQDYKRLFARQSQNKVQLVKKALSQKKPVVIAMKIAKSFHKRAEDVWKPKQYEYQHISALGGHAMVIVGYDDNKDGGSFKLMNSWGKTWGENGFKWVRYQDFQYFVPYAYELITKPLPTKQVSLGGSLEFIGENGQRMNATYDKHRGIYVMNQSYYSGTRFNFIMTNKEPIYLYAFGLDALAKS
;
A
#
# COMPACT_ATOMS: atom_id res chain seq x y z
N LEU A 1 6.41 -51.94 3.21
CA LEU A 1 5.65 -50.91 3.94
C LEU A 1 5.39 -49.73 3.01
N LEU A 2 4.17 -49.59 2.51
CA LEU A 2 3.72 -48.42 1.77
C LEU A 2 3.29 -47.34 2.77
N PHE A 3 4.07 -46.27 2.90
CA PHE A 3 3.69 -45.11 3.71
C PHE A 3 2.64 -44.30 2.94
N PHE A 4 1.37 -44.45 3.31
CA PHE A 4 0.34 -43.47 2.99
C PHE A 4 0.62 -42.20 3.80
N SER A 5 1.27 -41.22 3.18
CA SER A 5 1.28 -39.85 3.69
C SER A 5 -0.12 -39.28 3.48
N SER A 6 -0.96 -39.36 4.51
CA SER A 6 -2.19 -38.57 4.60
C SER A 6 -1.78 -37.10 4.62
N ALA A 7 -1.93 -36.41 3.49
CA ALA A 7 -1.77 -34.97 3.39
C ALA A 7 -2.83 -34.31 4.29
N VAL A 8 -2.47 -34.00 5.53
CA VAL A 8 -3.28 -33.18 6.41
C VAL A 8 -3.40 -31.82 5.73
N SER A 9 -4.61 -31.47 5.30
CA SER A 9 -4.92 -30.14 4.78
C SER A 9 -4.69 -29.12 5.91
N GLU A 10 -3.52 -28.47 5.94
CA GLU A 10 -3.28 -27.34 6.84
C GLU A 10 -4.36 -26.28 6.60
N THR A 11 -5.24 -26.10 7.58
CA THR A 11 -6.23 -25.03 7.55
C THR A 11 -5.55 -23.71 7.93
N TYR A 12 -5.35 -22.86 6.93
CA TYR A 12 -4.86 -21.50 7.13
C TYR A 12 -5.98 -20.59 7.65
N TYR A 13 -5.68 -19.85 8.72
CA TYR A 13 -6.67 -19.01 9.42
C TYR A 13 -6.73 -17.61 8.80
N THR A 14 -7.93 -17.03 8.75
CA THR A 14 -8.21 -15.69 8.23
C THR A 14 -8.81 -14.81 9.32
N GLY A 15 -8.86 -13.49 9.10
CA GLY A 15 -9.40 -12.57 10.11
C GLY A 15 -9.69 -11.17 9.58
N LEU A 16 -9.80 -11.01 8.27
CA LEU A 16 -10.21 -9.73 7.70
C LEU A 16 -11.73 -9.72 7.63
N VAL A 17 -12.32 -8.65 8.17
CA VAL A 17 -13.72 -8.32 7.95
C VAL A 17 -13.78 -7.23 6.86
N PHE A 18 -14.66 -7.41 5.88
CA PHE A 18 -14.92 -6.41 4.85
C PHE A 18 -15.87 -5.34 5.39
N ASP A 19 -15.50 -4.09 5.21
CA ASP A 19 -16.34 -2.92 5.47
C ASP A 19 -16.34 -2.06 4.22
N ASP A 20 -17.41 -2.17 3.44
CA ASP A 20 -17.54 -1.52 2.13
C ASP A 20 -17.71 -0.01 2.27
N GLU A 21 -18.47 0.42 3.29
CA GLU A 21 -18.76 1.84 3.55
C GLU A 21 -17.49 2.57 3.98
N ALA A 22 -16.74 2.03 4.95
CA ALA A 22 -15.48 2.62 5.38
C ALA A 22 -14.44 2.62 4.25
N TYR A 23 -14.42 1.58 3.40
CA TYR A 23 -13.56 1.59 2.21
C TYR A 23 -13.94 2.71 1.26
N ASP A 24 -15.22 2.83 0.90
CA ASP A 24 -15.67 3.82 -0.09
C ASP A 24 -15.49 5.27 0.41
N ASN A 25 -15.59 5.49 1.72
CA ASN A 25 -15.33 6.77 2.40
C ASN A 25 -13.83 7.08 2.61
N THR A 26 -12.92 6.12 2.39
CA THR A 26 -11.48 6.38 2.46
C THR A 26 -11.03 7.27 1.28
N PRO A 27 -10.19 8.30 1.49
CA PRO A 27 -9.64 9.12 0.41
C PRO A 27 -8.98 8.28 -0.68
N ARG A 28 -9.32 8.55 -1.94
CA ARG A 28 -8.79 7.84 -3.10
C ARG A 28 -7.49 8.47 -3.59
N SER A 29 -6.55 7.65 -4.06
CA SER A 29 -5.37 8.11 -4.78
C SER A 29 -5.78 8.86 -6.06
N ALA A 30 -4.92 9.77 -6.51
CA ALA A 30 -5.20 10.59 -7.69
C ALA A 30 -5.40 9.72 -8.93
N THR A 31 -6.29 10.16 -9.83
CA THR A 31 -6.53 9.51 -11.11
C THR A 31 -5.24 9.50 -11.93
N LEU A 32 -4.90 8.34 -12.51
CA LEU A 32 -3.75 8.24 -13.42
C LEU A 32 -4.03 9.00 -14.71
N LEU A 33 -3.03 9.76 -15.17
CA LEU A 33 -3.04 10.29 -16.53
C LEU A 33 -2.54 9.20 -17.50
N THR A 34 -2.87 9.30 -18.79
CA THR A 34 -2.44 8.33 -19.81
C THR A 34 -0.91 8.14 -19.84
N ARG A 35 -0.15 9.23 -19.66
CA ARG A 35 1.32 9.19 -19.55
C ARG A 35 1.80 8.40 -18.33
N ASP A 36 1.03 8.34 -17.25
CA ASP A 36 1.40 7.58 -16.05
C ASP A 36 1.37 6.07 -16.27
N ILE A 37 0.66 5.62 -17.30
CA ILE A 37 0.43 4.20 -17.62
C ILE A 37 1.41 3.73 -18.72
N THR A 38 1.66 4.57 -19.74
CA THR A 38 2.51 4.20 -20.89
C THR A 38 3.98 3.98 -20.53
N PHE A 39 4.45 4.50 -19.40
CA PHE A 39 5.86 4.41 -18.96
C PHE A 39 6.06 3.53 -17.72
N LEU A 40 5.10 2.65 -17.40
CA LEU A 40 5.31 1.69 -16.32
C LEU A 40 6.33 0.62 -16.75
N PRO A 41 7.29 0.26 -15.88
CA PRO A 41 8.16 -0.89 -16.13
C PRO A 41 7.34 -2.15 -16.38
N THR A 42 7.91 -3.12 -17.10
CA THR A 42 7.27 -4.43 -17.32
C THR A 42 7.29 -5.32 -16.08
N SER A 43 8.20 -5.05 -15.14
CA SER A 43 8.27 -5.72 -13.85
C SER A 43 8.82 -4.80 -12.76
N VAL A 44 8.33 -4.97 -11.54
CA VAL A 44 8.87 -4.33 -10.33
C VAL A 44 8.87 -5.34 -9.20
N SER A 45 9.95 -5.38 -8.42
CA SER A 45 10.02 -6.19 -7.19
C SER A 45 10.53 -5.35 -6.02
N LEU A 46 9.76 -5.38 -4.93
CA LEU A 46 10.12 -4.86 -3.61
C LEU A 46 10.59 -5.97 -2.67
N GLU A 47 10.77 -7.19 -3.19
CA GLU A 47 11.07 -8.37 -2.39
C GLU A 47 12.35 -8.22 -1.55
N ALA A 48 13.38 -7.53 -2.06
CA ALA A 48 14.62 -7.27 -1.32
C ALA A 48 14.41 -6.46 -0.02
N TYR A 49 13.32 -5.68 0.05
CA TYR A 49 12.93 -4.88 1.21
C TYR A 49 11.92 -5.59 2.12
N THR A 50 11.47 -6.79 1.74
CA THR A 50 10.56 -7.59 2.58
C THR A 50 11.32 -8.14 3.78
N PRO A 51 10.70 -8.22 4.97
CA PRO A 51 11.21 -9.06 6.02
C PRO A 51 11.02 -10.54 5.65
N GLU A 52 11.60 -11.44 6.42
CA GLU A 52 11.25 -12.86 6.35
C GLU A 52 9.75 -13.04 6.55
N VAL A 53 9.15 -13.99 5.82
CA VAL A 53 7.72 -14.26 5.98
C VAL A 53 7.46 -14.86 7.37
N GLY A 54 6.66 -14.15 8.16
CA GLY A 54 6.17 -14.63 9.45
C GLY A 54 4.91 -15.48 9.33
N SER A 55 4.42 -15.96 10.47
CA SER A 55 3.20 -16.75 10.56
C SER A 55 2.27 -16.21 11.64
N GLN A 56 1.03 -15.94 11.25
CA GLN A 56 -0.04 -15.58 12.17
C GLN A 56 -0.59 -16.79 12.95
N GLY A 57 -0.21 -18.01 12.55
CA GLY A 57 -0.76 -19.24 13.12
C GLY A 57 -2.28 -19.31 13.03
N GLN A 58 -2.92 -19.90 14.04
CA GLN A 58 -4.37 -20.06 14.13
C GLN A 58 -5.05 -18.83 14.76
N THR A 59 -4.73 -17.64 14.25
CA THR A 59 -5.26 -16.36 14.75
C THR A 59 -5.82 -15.49 13.64
N GLY A 60 -6.81 -14.66 13.95
CA GLY A 60 -7.47 -13.70 13.05
C GLY A 60 -6.69 -12.40 12.85
N THR A 61 -5.36 -12.45 12.86
CA THR A 61 -4.51 -11.25 12.95
C THR A 61 -3.98 -10.75 11.60
N CYS A 62 -4.44 -11.32 10.48
CA CYS A 62 -3.92 -11.04 9.13
C CYS A 62 -3.85 -9.56 8.76
N THR A 63 -4.82 -8.74 9.18
CA THR A 63 -4.83 -7.30 8.91
C THR A 63 -3.60 -6.60 9.49
N ALA A 64 -3.26 -6.89 10.74
CA ALA A 64 -2.09 -6.34 11.41
C ALA A 64 -0.79 -6.92 10.87
N TRP A 65 -0.78 -8.17 10.43
CA TRP A 65 0.37 -8.73 9.72
C TRP A 65 0.61 -8.03 8.39
N ALA A 66 -0.44 -7.78 7.61
CA ALA A 66 -0.32 -7.09 6.33
C ALA A 66 0.09 -5.62 6.50
N THR A 67 -0.55 -4.88 7.43
CA THR A 67 -0.29 -3.44 7.61
C THR A 67 1.01 -3.16 8.35
N ALA A 68 1.18 -3.71 9.55
CA ALA A 68 2.35 -3.44 10.39
C ALA A 68 3.57 -4.24 9.96
N TYR A 69 3.48 -5.58 9.98
CA TYR A 69 4.65 -6.43 9.74
C TYR A 69 5.12 -6.40 8.29
N GLY A 70 4.19 -6.43 7.33
CA GLY A 70 4.49 -6.38 5.91
C GLY A 70 4.75 -4.95 5.42
N ALA A 71 3.69 -4.20 5.15
CA ALA A 71 3.76 -2.93 4.42
C ALA A 71 4.60 -1.87 5.15
N ARG A 72 4.39 -1.67 6.46
CA ARG A 72 5.12 -0.64 7.21
C ARG A 72 6.61 -0.97 7.37
N THR A 73 6.99 -2.24 7.50
CA THR A 73 8.41 -2.66 7.51
C THR A 73 9.04 -2.52 6.14
N ILE A 74 8.34 -2.86 5.06
CA ILE A 74 8.83 -2.67 3.70
C ILE A 74 9.10 -1.18 3.43
N LEU A 75 8.15 -0.30 3.79
CA LEU A 75 8.33 1.15 3.64
C LEU A 75 9.51 1.69 4.45
N GLU A 76 9.72 1.19 5.67
CA GLU A 76 10.88 1.57 6.46
C GLU A 76 12.18 1.07 5.83
N SER A 77 12.20 -0.15 5.33
CA SER A 77 13.38 -0.74 4.70
C SER A 77 13.72 0.01 3.41
N ILE A 78 12.74 0.47 2.65
CA ILE A 78 12.95 1.37 1.50
C ILE A 78 13.53 2.70 1.97
N ALA A 79 12.96 3.32 3.00
CA ALA A 79 13.42 4.62 3.50
C ALA A 79 14.89 4.60 3.96
N TYR A 80 15.33 3.51 4.60
CA TYR A 80 16.72 3.33 5.04
C TYR A 80 17.59 2.53 4.06
N ASN A 81 17.12 2.32 2.83
CA ASN A 81 17.81 1.55 1.79
C ASN A 81 18.31 0.16 2.21
N ARG A 82 17.53 -0.55 3.02
CA ARG A 82 17.80 -1.92 3.50
C ARG A 82 17.38 -2.93 2.45
N MET A 83 18.17 -3.07 1.38
CA MET A 83 17.96 -4.04 0.29
C MET A 83 18.41 -5.46 0.67
N ASN A 84 18.11 -5.86 1.90
CA ASN A 84 18.48 -7.16 2.43
C ASN A 84 17.39 -7.64 3.41
N ARG A 85 16.87 -8.85 3.17
CA ARG A 85 15.80 -9.44 3.96
C ARG A 85 16.17 -9.59 5.44
N VAL A 86 17.40 -9.98 5.77
CA VAL A 86 17.88 -10.11 7.16
C VAL A 86 17.86 -8.76 7.86
N GLN A 87 18.30 -7.69 7.18
CA GLN A 87 18.24 -6.34 7.74
C GLN A 87 16.80 -5.86 7.94
N SER A 88 15.92 -6.15 6.99
CA SER A 88 14.49 -5.84 7.08
C SER A 88 13.83 -6.57 8.24
N THR A 89 14.13 -7.87 8.42
CA THR A 89 13.64 -8.70 9.54
C THR A 89 14.05 -8.14 10.91
N LYS A 90 15.28 -7.65 11.07
CA LYS A 90 15.72 -7.01 12.32
C LYS A 90 14.91 -5.76 12.69
N ASN A 91 14.20 -5.17 11.73
CA ASN A 91 13.47 -3.92 11.87
C ASN A 91 11.95 -4.09 11.73
N VAL A 92 11.42 -5.31 11.84
CA VAL A 92 9.98 -5.57 11.73
C VAL A 92 9.15 -4.83 12.79
N PHE A 93 7.93 -4.48 12.43
CA PHE A 93 6.92 -3.96 13.36
C PHE A 93 6.05 -5.09 13.91
N SER A 94 5.50 -4.89 15.12
CA SER A 94 4.69 -5.90 15.79
C SER A 94 3.23 -5.90 15.28
N PRO A 95 2.73 -7.03 14.73
CA PRO A 95 1.30 -7.19 14.46
C PRO A 95 0.46 -7.12 15.73
N SER A 96 0.93 -7.70 16.84
CA SER A 96 0.16 -7.74 18.09
C SER A 96 -0.04 -6.37 18.72
N TYR A 97 0.91 -5.44 18.55
CA TYR A 97 0.70 -4.07 19.01
C TYR A 97 -0.55 -3.45 18.38
N VAL A 98 -0.76 -3.66 17.09
CA VAL A 98 -1.95 -3.15 16.38
C VAL A 98 -3.18 -3.98 16.74
N TYR A 99 -3.16 -5.29 16.49
CA TYR A 99 -4.33 -6.15 16.63
C TYR A 99 -4.93 -6.14 18.05
N ASN A 100 -4.10 -6.13 19.10
CA ASN A 100 -4.58 -6.25 20.49
C ASN A 100 -5.41 -5.03 20.93
N GLN A 101 -5.34 -3.92 20.18
CA GLN A 101 -6.05 -2.67 20.46
C GLN A 101 -7.35 -2.53 19.65
N ILE A 102 -7.47 -3.19 18.49
CA ILE A 102 -8.57 -2.98 17.52
C ILE A 102 -9.37 -4.24 17.21
N ARG A 103 -9.04 -5.39 17.80
CA ARG A 103 -9.80 -6.63 17.61
C ARG A 103 -11.26 -6.42 18.00
N LEU A 104 -12.16 -7.00 17.20
CA LEU A 104 -13.60 -6.80 17.39
C LEU A 104 -14.14 -7.42 18.67
N LYS A 105 -13.49 -8.49 19.15
CA LYS A 105 -13.86 -9.21 20.38
C LYS A 105 -12.60 -9.73 21.06
N GLN A 106 -12.71 -10.02 22.35
CA GLN A 106 -11.61 -10.62 23.12
C GLN A 106 -11.18 -11.97 22.52
N GLY A 107 -9.89 -12.29 22.69
CA GLY A 107 -9.27 -13.47 22.11
C GLY A 107 -8.57 -13.22 20.78
N CYS A 108 -8.13 -14.31 20.16
CA CYS A 108 -7.19 -14.28 19.02
C CYS A 108 -7.78 -14.77 17.71
N LYS A 109 -9.03 -15.24 17.74
CA LYS A 109 -9.71 -15.83 16.59
C LYS A 109 -10.59 -14.85 15.83
N HIS A 110 -10.88 -13.70 16.44
CA HIS A 110 -11.72 -12.67 15.84
C HIS A 110 -10.90 -11.78 14.91
N GLY A 111 -11.58 -11.28 13.89
CA GLY A 111 -10.95 -10.39 12.93
C GLY A 111 -10.87 -8.94 13.39
N THR A 112 -10.44 -8.11 12.46
CA THR A 112 -10.56 -6.64 12.50
C THR A 112 -10.58 -6.12 11.06
N TYR A 113 -10.62 -4.80 10.90
CA TYR A 113 -10.65 -4.11 9.62
C TYR A 113 -9.27 -3.57 9.25
N ILE A 114 -8.95 -3.49 7.95
CA ILE A 114 -7.69 -2.86 7.50
C ILE A 114 -7.66 -1.37 7.85
N HIS A 115 -8.77 -0.66 7.67
CA HIS A 115 -8.82 0.78 7.93
C HIS A 115 -8.60 1.11 9.41
N ASP A 116 -9.08 0.28 10.35
CA ASP A 116 -8.80 0.46 11.79
C ASP A 116 -7.32 0.29 12.13
N ALA A 117 -6.67 -0.70 11.52
CA ALA A 117 -5.23 -0.89 11.67
C ALA A 117 -4.45 0.33 11.14
N LEU A 118 -4.85 0.85 9.98
CA LEU A 118 -4.22 2.03 9.38
C LEU A 118 -4.50 3.31 10.19
N ASN A 119 -5.73 3.48 10.70
CA ASN A 119 -6.10 4.60 11.57
C ASN A 119 -5.28 4.59 12.87
N LEU A 120 -5.12 3.44 13.52
CA LEU A 120 -4.28 3.30 14.71
C LEU A 120 -2.81 3.62 14.39
N MET A 121 -2.29 3.13 13.27
CA MET A 121 -0.92 3.44 12.85
C MET A 121 -0.73 4.93 12.52
N LYS A 122 -1.78 5.63 12.08
CA LYS A 122 -1.77 7.08 11.83
C LYS A 122 -1.81 7.86 13.14
N SER A 123 -2.68 7.48 14.07
CA SER A 123 -2.92 8.22 15.32
C SER A 123 -1.89 7.93 16.40
N GLU A 124 -1.50 6.67 16.59
CA GLU A 124 -0.63 6.20 17.67
C GLU A 124 0.73 5.70 17.19
N GLY A 125 0.79 5.20 15.96
CA GLY A 125 1.99 4.58 15.39
C GLY A 125 2.03 3.08 15.61
N VAL A 126 3.21 2.48 15.55
CA VAL A 126 3.37 1.04 15.75
C VAL A 126 4.69 0.69 16.41
N ALA A 127 4.64 -0.17 17.43
CA ALA A 127 5.82 -0.63 18.13
C ALA A 127 6.65 -1.63 17.29
N LYS A 128 7.96 -1.63 17.51
CA LYS A 128 8.88 -2.61 16.92
C LYS A 128 8.63 -4.01 17.47
N PHE A 129 8.83 -5.01 16.63
CA PHE A 129 8.64 -6.42 17.00
C PHE A 129 9.59 -6.84 18.13
N ASN A 130 10.85 -6.39 18.12
CA ASN A 130 11.81 -6.70 19.19
C ASN A 130 11.40 -6.13 20.57
N SER A 131 10.55 -5.09 20.60
CA SER A 131 10.04 -4.49 21.83
C SER A 131 8.72 -5.11 22.28
N PHE A 132 7.78 -5.35 21.35
CA PHE A 132 6.45 -5.83 21.71
C PHE A 132 6.24 -7.34 21.52
N GLY A 133 6.88 -7.94 20.52
CA GLY A 133 6.75 -9.35 20.12
C GLY A 133 5.48 -9.66 19.32
N PHE A 134 5.20 -10.94 19.11
CA PHE A 134 3.92 -11.45 18.64
C PHE A 134 3.25 -12.26 19.75
N ASN A 135 2.35 -11.61 20.50
CA ASN A 135 1.55 -12.20 21.56
C ASN A 135 0.18 -11.51 21.60
N CYS A 136 -0.84 -12.23 21.15
CA CYS A 136 -2.22 -11.72 21.07
C CYS A 136 -2.87 -11.41 22.44
N ASN A 137 -2.37 -12.01 23.52
CA ASN A 137 -2.90 -11.80 24.87
C ASN A 137 -2.16 -10.69 25.63
N LYS A 138 -1.07 -10.16 25.07
CA LYS A 138 -0.29 -9.09 25.69
C LYS A 138 -1.10 -7.79 25.70
N LYS A 139 -1.28 -7.20 26.88
CA LYS A 139 -1.88 -5.86 27.02
C LYS A 139 -0.87 -4.80 26.53
N VAL A 140 -1.37 -3.80 25.80
CA VAL A 140 -0.56 -2.65 25.38
C VAL A 140 -0.45 -1.66 26.54
N THR A 141 0.77 -1.34 26.94
CA THR A 141 1.06 -0.42 28.04
C THR A 141 1.29 1.00 27.53
N TYR A 142 1.29 1.98 28.44
CA TYR A 142 1.68 3.35 28.11
C TYR A 142 3.09 3.44 27.50
N LYS A 143 4.05 2.67 28.04
CA LYS A 143 5.42 2.61 27.51
C LYS A 143 5.46 2.09 26.07
N ASP A 144 4.66 1.07 25.75
CA ASP A 144 4.55 0.56 24.39
C ASP A 144 4.03 1.64 23.42
N LYS A 145 3.03 2.42 23.86
CA LYS A 145 2.49 3.55 23.08
C LYS A 145 3.54 4.63 22.84
N GLN A 146 4.33 4.99 23.86
CA GLN A 146 5.43 5.94 23.71
C GLN A 146 6.48 5.45 22.70
N ASN A 147 6.83 4.16 22.74
CA ASN A 147 7.77 3.55 21.80
C ASN A 147 7.23 3.52 20.35
N ALA A 148 5.91 3.58 20.16
CA ALA A 148 5.25 3.55 18.86
C ALA A 148 5.17 4.93 18.18
N LEU A 149 5.17 6.02 18.95
CA LEU A 149 5.00 7.40 18.47
C LEU A 149 5.94 7.79 17.31
N PRO A 150 7.24 7.42 17.30
CA PRO A 150 8.14 7.77 16.20
C PRO A 150 7.79 7.10 14.86
N TYR A 151 6.98 6.05 14.89
CA TYR A 151 6.74 5.17 13.73
C TYR A 151 5.36 5.33 13.09
N LYS A 152 4.67 6.45 13.40
CA LYS A 152 3.41 6.83 12.75
C LYS A 152 3.52 6.84 11.23
N ILE A 153 2.46 6.37 10.57
CA ILE A 153 2.22 6.74 9.18
C ILE A 153 1.65 8.15 9.14
N GLN A 154 1.93 8.89 8.07
CA GLN A 154 1.36 10.22 7.87
C GLN A 154 -0.10 10.09 7.46
N ASP A 155 -0.39 9.21 6.52
CA ASP A 155 -1.75 8.95 6.05
C ASP A 155 -1.83 7.61 5.31
N TYR A 156 -3.00 7.29 4.77
CA TYR A 156 -3.21 6.20 3.82
C TYR A 156 -4.32 6.55 2.82
N LYS A 157 -4.34 5.87 1.69
CA LYS A 157 -5.34 6.05 0.63
C LYS A 157 -5.79 4.73 0.07
N ARG A 158 -7.02 4.68 -0.45
CA ARG A 158 -7.45 3.58 -1.31
C ARG A 158 -7.00 3.81 -2.73
N LEU A 159 -6.55 2.75 -3.41
CA LEU A 159 -6.07 2.88 -4.78
C LEU A 159 -7.20 2.99 -5.81
N PHE A 160 -8.35 2.36 -5.57
CA PHE A 160 -9.44 2.27 -6.54
C PHE A 160 -10.83 2.19 -5.87
N ALA A 161 -11.88 2.23 -6.70
CA ALA A 161 -13.22 1.81 -6.28
C ALA A 161 -13.36 0.30 -6.49
N ARG A 162 -14.23 -0.34 -5.69
CA ARG A 162 -14.34 -1.82 -5.64
C ARG A 162 -14.64 -2.46 -7.01
N GLN A 163 -15.34 -1.75 -7.88
CA GLN A 163 -15.74 -2.19 -9.24
C GLN A 163 -14.91 -1.56 -10.38
N SER A 164 -13.84 -0.84 -10.06
CA SER A 164 -12.97 -0.22 -11.07
C SER A 164 -12.38 -1.29 -12.00
N GLN A 165 -12.31 -1.02 -13.31
CA GLN A 165 -11.71 -1.93 -14.30
C GLN A 165 -10.19 -1.79 -14.42
N ASN A 166 -9.63 -0.67 -13.94
CA ASN A 166 -8.21 -0.33 -14.04
C ASN A 166 -7.40 -0.63 -12.76
N LYS A 167 -7.87 -1.55 -11.89
CA LYS A 167 -7.21 -1.85 -10.60
C LYS A 167 -5.74 -2.23 -10.79
N VAL A 168 -5.46 -3.05 -11.80
CA VAL A 168 -4.11 -3.54 -12.13
C VAL A 168 -3.15 -2.38 -12.36
N GLN A 169 -3.53 -1.41 -13.18
CA GLN A 169 -2.67 -0.27 -13.52
C GLN A 169 -2.39 0.62 -12.30
N LEU A 170 -3.39 0.82 -11.44
CA LEU A 170 -3.25 1.60 -10.20
C LEU A 170 -2.28 0.93 -9.21
N VAL A 171 -2.33 -0.39 -9.09
CA VAL A 171 -1.37 -1.15 -8.27
C VAL A 171 0.02 -1.13 -8.88
N LYS A 172 0.16 -1.34 -10.19
CA LYS A 172 1.47 -1.26 -10.87
C LYS A 172 2.13 0.10 -10.67
N LYS A 173 1.36 1.19 -10.75
CA LYS A 173 1.85 2.55 -10.46
C LYS A 173 2.33 2.70 -9.02
N ALA A 174 1.56 2.23 -8.04
CA ALA A 174 1.97 2.29 -6.65
C ALA A 174 3.31 1.55 -6.42
N LEU A 175 3.43 0.34 -6.97
CA LEU A 175 4.65 -0.47 -6.86
C LEU A 175 5.84 0.18 -7.58
N SER A 176 5.65 0.77 -8.75
CA SER A 176 6.73 1.49 -9.47
C SER A 176 7.25 2.70 -8.69
N GLN A 177 6.45 3.24 -7.75
CA GLN A 177 6.83 4.29 -6.81
C GLN A 177 7.37 3.75 -5.48
N LYS A 178 7.75 2.46 -5.43
CA LYS A 178 8.22 1.76 -4.23
C LYS A 178 7.21 1.76 -3.07
N LYS A 179 5.91 1.71 -3.37
CA LYS A 179 4.86 1.60 -2.36
C LYS A 179 4.28 0.19 -2.35
N PRO A 180 4.53 -0.62 -1.29
CA PRO A 180 3.84 -1.88 -1.12
C PRO A 180 2.33 -1.63 -0.93
N VAL A 181 1.49 -2.54 -1.42
CA VAL A 181 0.04 -2.36 -1.41
C VAL A 181 -0.59 -3.38 -0.48
N VAL A 182 -1.30 -2.91 0.54
CA VAL A 182 -2.09 -3.78 1.43
C VAL A 182 -3.41 -4.07 0.75
N ILE A 183 -3.76 -5.35 0.61
CA ILE A 183 -4.98 -5.77 -0.07
C ILE A 183 -5.92 -6.55 0.83
N ALA A 184 -7.21 -6.45 0.52
CA ALA A 184 -8.25 -7.34 1.03
C ALA A 184 -8.63 -8.31 -0.07
N MET A 185 -8.37 -9.60 0.10
CA MET A 185 -8.74 -10.63 -0.88
C MET A 185 -9.84 -11.53 -0.32
N LYS A 186 -10.84 -11.84 -1.16
CA LYS A 186 -11.83 -12.89 -0.88
C LYS A 186 -11.16 -14.23 -1.14
N ILE A 187 -10.98 -15.05 -0.10
CA ILE A 187 -10.23 -16.29 -0.20
C ILE A 187 -11.08 -17.41 -0.81
N ALA A 188 -10.55 -18.02 -1.87
CA ALA A 188 -11.09 -19.24 -2.45
C ALA A 188 -10.41 -20.48 -1.84
N LYS A 189 -11.07 -21.65 -1.92
CA LYS A 189 -10.55 -22.92 -1.37
C LYS A 189 -9.23 -23.31 -2.02
N SER A 190 -9.08 -23.10 -3.32
CA SER A 190 -7.84 -23.35 -4.05
C SER A 190 -6.64 -22.53 -3.53
N PHE A 191 -6.88 -21.38 -2.89
CA PHE A 191 -5.79 -20.51 -2.40
C PHE A 191 -5.00 -21.12 -1.24
N HIS A 192 -5.63 -22.01 -0.45
CA HIS A 192 -4.97 -22.73 0.63
C HIS A 192 -3.96 -23.77 0.13
N LYS A 193 -3.98 -24.13 -1.15
CA LYS A 193 -3.03 -25.10 -1.69
C LYS A 193 -1.61 -24.56 -1.67
N ARG A 194 -0.67 -25.37 -1.17
CA ARG A 194 0.75 -25.02 -0.99
C ARG A 194 1.57 -25.04 -2.30
N ALA A 195 1.30 -25.99 -3.19
CA ALA A 195 2.25 -26.44 -4.22
C ALA A 195 2.29 -25.63 -5.53
N GLU A 196 1.70 -24.44 -5.58
CA GLU A 196 1.59 -23.66 -6.82
C GLU A 196 2.23 -22.29 -6.63
N ASP A 197 3.21 -21.96 -7.48
CA ASP A 197 3.87 -20.64 -7.52
C ASP A 197 2.87 -19.56 -8.00
N VAL A 198 2.15 -19.82 -9.09
CA VAL A 198 1.03 -18.99 -9.58
C VAL A 198 -0.28 -19.63 -9.18
N TRP A 199 -1.12 -18.90 -8.46
CA TRP A 199 -2.44 -19.38 -8.06
C TRP A 199 -3.40 -19.46 -9.25
N LYS A 200 -4.02 -20.63 -9.43
CA LYS A 200 -5.04 -20.86 -10.47
C LYS A 200 -6.38 -21.22 -9.81
N PRO A 201 -7.27 -20.23 -9.57
CA PRO A 201 -8.62 -20.51 -9.05
C PRO A 201 -9.40 -21.42 -9.99
N LYS A 202 -10.22 -22.29 -9.41
CA LYS A 202 -11.12 -23.15 -10.17
C LYS A 202 -12.32 -22.34 -10.66
N GLN A 203 -12.86 -22.69 -11.83
CA GLN A 203 -13.94 -21.93 -12.47
C GLN A 203 -15.16 -21.70 -11.55
N TYR A 204 -15.58 -22.71 -10.77
CA TYR A 204 -16.73 -22.55 -9.85
C TYR A 204 -16.47 -21.54 -8.70
N GLU A 205 -15.21 -21.24 -8.39
CA GLU A 205 -14.85 -20.29 -7.33
C GLU A 205 -15.13 -18.84 -7.74
N TYR A 206 -15.24 -18.57 -9.05
CA TYR A 206 -15.73 -17.31 -9.62
C TYR A 206 -17.25 -17.12 -9.50
N GLN A 207 -17.97 -18.10 -8.97
CA GLN A 207 -19.41 -18.00 -8.72
C GLN A 207 -19.73 -18.04 -7.22
N HIS A 208 -18.77 -18.47 -6.40
CA HIS A 208 -18.92 -18.68 -4.95
C HIS A 208 -17.86 -17.89 -4.17
N ILE A 209 -17.80 -16.59 -4.46
CA ILE A 209 -16.84 -15.68 -3.84
C ILE A 209 -17.09 -15.66 -2.32
N SER A 210 -16.04 -15.75 -1.50
CA SER A 210 -16.09 -15.62 -0.03
C SER A 210 -16.45 -16.87 0.81
N ALA A 211 -16.41 -18.08 0.26
CA ALA A 211 -16.68 -19.31 1.05
C ALA A 211 -15.74 -19.50 2.27
N LEU A 212 -14.57 -18.86 2.30
CA LEU A 212 -13.58 -18.94 3.38
C LEU A 212 -13.28 -17.60 4.08
N GLY A 213 -14.08 -16.57 3.80
CA GLY A 213 -13.90 -15.23 4.37
C GLY A 213 -12.84 -14.38 3.66
N GLY A 214 -12.52 -13.24 4.28
CA GLY A 214 -11.53 -12.28 3.79
C GLY A 214 -10.16 -12.49 4.41
N HIS A 215 -9.10 -12.18 3.65
CA HIS A 215 -7.74 -12.20 4.15
C HIS A 215 -6.96 -10.98 3.68
N ALA A 216 -6.12 -10.44 4.58
CA ALA A 216 -5.28 -9.30 4.28
C ALA A 216 -3.84 -9.75 3.98
N MET A 217 -3.27 -9.23 2.89
CA MET A 217 -1.92 -9.55 2.42
C MET A 217 -1.26 -8.30 1.82
N VAL A 218 0.00 -8.43 1.38
CA VAL A 218 0.75 -7.32 0.77
C VAL A 218 1.20 -7.70 -0.63
N ILE A 219 0.90 -6.85 -1.62
CA ILE A 219 1.53 -6.94 -2.94
C ILE A 219 2.91 -6.29 -2.86
N VAL A 220 3.93 -7.04 -3.25
CA VAL A 220 5.34 -6.64 -3.18
C VAL A 220 6.00 -6.58 -4.55
N GLY A 221 5.27 -6.84 -5.63
CA GLY A 221 5.81 -6.75 -6.98
C GLY A 221 4.82 -7.16 -8.04
N TYR A 222 5.21 -6.99 -9.29
CA TYR A 222 4.50 -7.48 -10.45
C TYR A 222 5.48 -7.84 -11.56
N ASP A 223 5.03 -8.68 -12.47
CA ASP A 223 5.75 -9.03 -13.70
C ASP A 223 4.70 -9.31 -14.78
N ASP A 224 4.73 -8.50 -15.85
CA ASP A 224 3.83 -8.60 -17.00
C ASP A 224 4.04 -9.90 -17.78
N ASN A 225 5.22 -10.53 -17.68
CA ASN A 225 5.53 -11.79 -18.37
C ASN A 225 5.19 -13.03 -17.53
N LYS A 226 4.89 -12.86 -16.24
CA LYS A 226 4.58 -13.98 -15.34
C LYS A 226 3.13 -14.46 -15.54
N ASP A 227 2.97 -15.59 -16.23
CA ASP A 227 1.68 -16.24 -16.55
C ASP A 227 0.68 -15.29 -17.24
N GLY A 228 1.18 -14.45 -18.15
CA GLY A 228 0.38 -13.43 -18.85
C GLY A 228 0.11 -12.17 -18.02
N GLY A 229 0.84 -11.98 -16.92
CA GLY A 229 0.78 -10.80 -16.06
C GLY A 229 0.28 -11.14 -14.67
N SER A 230 1.15 -11.00 -13.67
CA SER A 230 0.84 -11.37 -12.28
C SER A 230 1.39 -10.38 -11.25
N PHE A 231 0.73 -10.33 -10.09
CA PHE A 231 1.20 -9.67 -8.87
C PHE A 231 1.84 -10.69 -7.93
N LYS A 232 2.98 -10.34 -7.32
CA LYS A 232 3.61 -11.14 -6.27
C LYS A 232 3.07 -10.72 -4.90
N LEU A 233 2.46 -11.66 -4.20
CA LEU A 233 1.93 -11.49 -2.84
C LEU A 233 2.92 -12.00 -1.80
N MET A 234 3.08 -11.24 -0.73
CA MET A 234 3.65 -11.68 0.54
C MET A 234 2.50 -11.98 1.51
N ASN A 235 2.50 -13.18 2.08
CA ASN A 235 1.47 -13.64 3.01
C ASN A 235 2.00 -13.73 4.45
N SER A 236 1.13 -14.09 5.41
CA SER A 236 1.41 -14.27 6.84
C SER A 236 1.03 -15.68 7.32
N TRP A 237 1.13 -16.67 6.45
CA TRP A 237 0.87 -18.08 6.74
C TRP A 237 2.15 -18.92 6.91
N GLY A 238 3.30 -18.26 7.07
CA GLY A 238 4.61 -18.91 7.20
C GLY A 238 5.24 -19.28 5.86
N LYS A 239 6.53 -19.60 5.93
CA LYS A 239 7.38 -19.90 4.75
C LYS A 239 6.98 -21.18 4.02
N THR A 240 6.24 -22.06 4.69
CA THR A 240 5.78 -23.31 4.09
C THR A 240 4.68 -23.05 3.08
N TRP A 241 3.83 -22.05 3.27
CA TRP A 241 2.77 -21.74 2.31
C TRP A 241 3.34 -21.09 1.03
N GLY A 242 2.91 -21.56 -0.14
CA GLY A 242 3.40 -21.08 -1.43
C GLY A 242 4.90 -21.30 -1.60
N GLU A 243 5.55 -20.40 -2.35
CA GLU A 243 7.00 -20.38 -2.49
C GLU A 243 7.60 -19.45 -1.43
N ASN A 244 8.11 -20.04 -0.34
CA ASN A 244 8.72 -19.30 0.77
C ASN A 244 7.81 -18.23 1.42
N GLY A 245 6.49 -18.46 1.42
CA GLY A 245 5.50 -17.51 1.93
C GLY A 245 4.98 -16.50 0.89
N PHE A 246 5.38 -16.66 -0.38
CA PHE A 246 4.94 -15.84 -1.50
C PHE A 246 4.12 -16.64 -2.51
N LYS A 247 3.31 -15.94 -3.29
CA LYS A 247 2.55 -16.51 -4.39
C LYS A 247 2.26 -15.45 -5.44
N TRP A 248 2.16 -15.85 -6.69
CA TRP A 248 1.71 -14.99 -7.77
C TRP A 248 0.21 -15.12 -7.99
N VAL A 249 -0.43 -14.00 -8.28
CA VAL A 249 -1.85 -13.91 -8.62
C VAL A 249 -1.97 -13.19 -9.95
N ARG A 250 -2.58 -13.82 -10.96
CA ARG A 250 -2.71 -13.19 -12.27
C ARG A 250 -3.58 -11.95 -12.18
N TYR A 251 -3.35 -11.00 -13.08
CA TYR A 251 -4.10 -9.74 -13.13
C TYR A 251 -5.61 -9.93 -13.21
N GLN A 252 -6.09 -10.92 -13.97
CA GLN A 252 -7.52 -11.25 -14.06
C GLN A 252 -8.09 -11.80 -12.75
N ASP A 253 -7.35 -12.66 -12.05
CA ASP A 253 -7.80 -13.22 -10.77
C ASP A 253 -7.80 -12.09 -9.71
N PHE A 254 -6.76 -11.23 -9.71
CA PHE A 254 -6.70 -10.05 -8.85
C PHE A 254 -7.88 -9.10 -9.07
N GLN A 255 -8.20 -8.79 -10.33
CA GLN A 255 -9.30 -7.91 -10.72
C GLN A 255 -10.64 -8.36 -10.10
N TYR A 256 -10.83 -9.68 -10.02
CA TYR A 256 -12.04 -10.33 -9.51
C TYR A 256 -12.05 -10.52 -7.98
N PHE A 257 -10.99 -11.12 -7.40
CA PHE A 257 -10.97 -11.54 -6.00
C PHE A 257 -10.56 -10.44 -5.01
N VAL A 258 -10.00 -9.32 -5.48
CA VAL A 258 -9.52 -8.23 -4.62
C VAL A 258 -10.41 -7.00 -4.74
N PRO A 259 -11.36 -6.82 -3.80
CA PRO A 259 -12.17 -5.60 -3.75
C PRO A 259 -11.42 -4.40 -3.15
N TYR A 260 -10.48 -4.57 -2.21
CA TYR A 260 -9.80 -3.45 -1.55
C TYR A 260 -8.29 -3.48 -1.77
N ALA A 261 -7.72 -2.29 -2.00
CA ALA A 261 -6.29 -2.05 -1.96
C ALA A 261 -6.00 -0.67 -1.35
N TYR A 262 -4.99 -0.63 -0.49
CA TYR A 262 -4.54 0.57 0.21
C TYR A 262 -3.04 0.80 0.00
N GLU A 263 -2.66 2.07 -0.17
CA GLU A 263 -1.28 2.52 -0.03
C GLU A 263 -1.11 3.29 1.28
N LEU A 264 0.03 3.08 1.94
CA LEU A 264 0.41 3.82 3.14
C LEU A 264 1.30 5.00 2.73
N ILE A 265 1.12 6.14 3.40
CA ILE A 265 1.93 7.34 3.22
C ILE A 265 2.74 7.52 4.50
N THR A 266 4.06 7.38 4.40
CA THR A 266 4.98 7.64 5.51
C THR A 266 5.60 9.02 5.38
N LYS A 267 5.95 9.62 6.52
CA LYS A 267 6.80 10.82 6.49
C LYS A 267 8.14 10.44 5.83
N PRO A 268 8.64 11.25 4.88
CA PRO A 268 10.00 11.07 4.41
C PRO A 268 10.97 11.19 5.60
N LEU A 269 12.09 10.47 5.54
CA LEU A 269 13.17 10.72 6.49
C LEU A 269 13.57 12.20 6.38
N PRO A 270 13.96 12.85 7.48
CA PRO A 270 14.52 14.19 7.41
C PRO A 270 15.72 14.16 6.45
N THR A 271 15.53 14.62 5.23
CA THR A 271 16.62 14.80 4.27
C THR A 271 17.42 16.01 4.72
N LYS A 272 18.76 15.97 4.60
CA LYS A 272 19.57 17.20 4.55
C LYS A 272 18.87 18.17 3.58
N GLN A 273 18.71 19.44 3.98
CA GLN A 273 17.99 20.49 3.23
C GLN A 273 18.10 20.27 1.72
N VAL A 274 16.99 19.87 1.09
CA VAL A 274 16.92 19.77 -0.36
C VAL A 274 16.71 21.19 -0.85
N SER A 275 17.69 21.74 -1.57
CA SER A 275 17.46 22.94 -2.36
C SER A 275 16.48 22.58 -3.46
N LEU A 276 15.24 23.06 -3.35
CA LEU A 276 14.25 22.92 -4.40
C LEU A 276 14.71 23.73 -5.62
N GLY A 277 15.01 23.04 -6.72
CA GLY A 277 15.45 23.65 -7.97
C GLY A 277 14.54 23.25 -9.12
N GLY A 278 13.98 24.23 -9.81
CA GLY A 278 13.06 24.02 -10.94
C GLY A 278 12.76 25.32 -11.67
N SER A 279 11.97 25.23 -12.74
CA SER A 279 11.45 26.39 -13.47
C SER A 279 9.93 26.32 -13.59
N LEU A 280 9.30 27.48 -13.67
CA LEU A 280 7.89 27.64 -14.02
C LEU A 280 7.80 28.39 -15.33
N GLU A 281 7.04 27.85 -16.28
CA GLU A 281 6.74 28.50 -17.55
C GLU A 281 5.25 28.59 -17.76
N PHE A 282 4.80 29.71 -18.33
CA PHE A 282 3.40 29.93 -18.71
C PHE A 282 3.33 30.05 -20.23
N ILE A 283 2.40 29.33 -20.86
CA ILE A 283 2.21 29.31 -22.32
C ILE A 283 0.74 29.60 -22.60
N GLY A 284 0.47 30.62 -23.42
CA GLY A 284 -0.88 30.97 -23.84
C GLY A 284 -1.45 29.95 -24.82
N GLU A 285 -2.77 30.01 -25.05
CA GLU A 285 -3.46 29.13 -26.01
C GLU A 285 -2.90 29.23 -27.45
N ASN A 286 -2.34 30.39 -27.81
CA ASN A 286 -1.66 30.61 -29.09
C ASN A 286 -0.24 30.00 -29.17
N GLY A 287 0.19 29.26 -28.13
CA GLY A 287 1.53 28.67 -28.03
C GLY A 287 2.64 29.66 -27.68
N GLN A 288 2.33 30.94 -27.48
CA GLN A 288 3.34 31.94 -27.10
C GLN A 288 3.60 31.93 -25.59
N ARG A 289 4.86 32.16 -25.23
CA ARG A 289 5.27 32.26 -23.83
C ARG A 289 4.65 33.50 -23.18
N MET A 290 3.98 33.29 -22.06
CA MET A 290 3.51 34.36 -21.20
C MET A 290 4.60 34.67 -20.19
N ASN A 291 5.32 35.77 -20.40
CA ASN A 291 6.49 36.10 -19.58
C ASN A 291 6.08 36.46 -18.14
N ALA A 292 6.78 35.87 -17.18
CA ALA A 292 6.62 36.13 -15.76
C ALA A 292 7.99 36.30 -15.09
N THR A 293 8.07 37.18 -14.11
CA THR A 293 9.26 37.44 -13.32
C THR A 293 9.10 36.82 -11.94
N TYR A 294 10.14 36.11 -11.47
CA TYR A 294 10.14 35.53 -10.13
C TYR A 294 10.58 36.56 -9.09
N ASP A 295 9.66 36.95 -8.21
CA ASP A 295 9.96 37.74 -7.02
C ASP A 295 10.49 36.80 -5.92
N LYS A 296 11.82 36.83 -5.73
CA LYS A 296 12.52 35.99 -4.75
C LYS A 296 12.14 36.29 -3.30
N HIS A 297 11.70 37.52 -2.99
CA HIS A 297 11.36 37.90 -1.62
C HIS A 297 9.98 37.40 -1.22
N ARG A 298 9.03 37.43 -2.17
CA ARG A 298 7.65 36.97 -1.95
C ARG A 298 7.44 35.50 -2.33
N GLY A 299 8.37 34.91 -3.08
CA GLY A 299 8.24 33.53 -3.56
C GLY A 299 7.13 33.36 -4.60
N ILE A 300 6.85 34.40 -5.39
CA ILE A 300 5.76 34.42 -6.38
C ILE A 300 6.29 34.72 -7.78
N TYR A 301 5.63 34.18 -8.81
CA TYR A 301 5.80 34.63 -10.18
C TYR A 301 4.76 35.72 -10.47
N VAL A 302 5.21 36.85 -11.01
CA VAL A 302 4.36 37.97 -11.42
C VAL A 302 4.41 38.06 -12.94
N MET A 303 3.25 38.04 -13.59
CA MET A 303 3.18 38.20 -15.04
C MET A 303 3.68 39.59 -15.44
N ASN A 304 4.51 39.67 -16.49
CA ASN A 304 5.10 40.93 -16.92
C ASN A 304 4.09 41.87 -17.59
N GLN A 305 2.92 41.35 -17.96
CA GLN A 305 1.80 42.11 -18.51
C GLN A 305 0.47 41.59 -17.96
N SER A 306 -0.55 42.43 -18.01
CA SER A 306 -1.92 42.06 -17.65
C SER A 306 -2.56 41.19 -18.73
N TYR A 307 -3.41 40.25 -18.30
CA TYR A 307 -4.21 39.41 -19.19
C TYR A 307 -5.68 39.53 -18.81
N TYR A 308 -6.58 39.44 -19.79
CA TYR A 308 -8.03 39.52 -19.55
C TYR A 308 -8.53 38.29 -18.80
N SER A 309 -9.58 38.48 -17.99
CA SER A 309 -10.27 37.35 -17.36
C SER A 309 -10.77 36.37 -18.43
N GLY A 310 -10.63 35.06 -18.15
CA GLY A 310 -10.90 33.99 -19.11
C GLY A 310 -9.75 33.64 -20.07
N THR A 311 -8.61 34.34 -20.00
CA THR A 311 -7.41 33.96 -20.77
C THR A 311 -6.97 32.55 -20.41
N ARG A 312 -6.92 31.66 -21.40
CA ARG A 312 -6.47 30.27 -21.24
C ARG A 312 -4.96 30.18 -21.35
N PHE A 313 -4.37 29.41 -20.45
CA PHE A 313 -2.94 29.15 -20.44
C PHE A 313 -2.64 27.77 -19.89
N ASN A 314 -1.47 27.26 -20.25
CA ASN A 314 -0.83 26.11 -19.62
C ASN A 314 0.30 26.63 -18.73
N PHE A 315 0.43 26.09 -17.51
CA PHE A 315 1.66 26.24 -16.76
C PHE A 315 2.44 24.92 -16.81
N ILE A 316 3.73 25.02 -17.08
CA ILE A 316 4.66 23.90 -17.12
C ILE A 316 5.65 24.11 -15.99
N MET A 317 5.73 23.11 -15.12
CA MET A 317 6.71 23.08 -14.05
C MET A 317 7.73 22.01 -14.35
N THR A 318 9.02 22.37 -14.27
CA THR A 318 10.12 21.41 -14.28
C THR A 318 10.67 21.28 -12.87
N ASN A 319 11.03 20.06 -12.47
CA ASN A 319 11.71 19.85 -11.20
C ASN A 319 12.93 18.96 -11.39
N LYS A 320 14.00 19.28 -10.66
CA LYS A 320 15.23 18.48 -10.65
C LYS A 320 15.09 17.22 -9.78
N GLU A 321 14.15 17.23 -8.84
CA GLU A 321 13.92 16.13 -7.89
C GLU A 321 12.46 15.62 -7.94
N PRO A 322 12.11 14.50 -7.30
CA PRO A 322 10.71 14.12 -7.13
C PRO A 322 9.99 15.06 -6.15
N ILE A 323 8.89 15.69 -6.56
CA ILE A 323 8.04 16.50 -5.66
C ILE A 323 6.58 16.11 -5.73
N TYR A 324 5.87 16.41 -4.65
CA TYR A 324 4.41 16.50 -4.66
C TYR A 324 4.02 17.94 -5.00
N LEU A 325 3.34 18.14 -6.12
CA LEU A 325 2.78 19.44 -6.48
C LEU A 325 1.34 19.54 -5.98
N TYR A 326 1.03 20.64 -5.29
CA TYR A 326 -0.33 21.05 -4.98
C TYR A 326 -0.59 22.38 -5.67
N ALA A 327 -1.60 22.43 -6.52
CA ALA A 327 -2.00 23.64 -7.23
C ALA A 327 -3.40 24.05 -6.76
N PHE A 328 -3.51 25.30 -6.30
CA PHE A 328 -4.77 25.90 -5.86
C PHE A 328 -5.02 27.14 -6.70
N GLY A 329 -6.21 27.26 -7.27
CA GLY A 329 -6.68 28.49 -7.89
C GLY A 329 -7.45 29.30 -6.87
N LEU A 330 -7.07 30.56 -6.69
CA LEU A 330 -7.84 31.53 -5.91
C LEU A 330 -8.27 32.62 -6.89
N ASP A 331 -9.58 32.80 -7.04
CA ASP A 331 -10.10 33.97 -7.72
C ASP A 331 -10.22 35.10 -6.71
N ALA A 332 -9.62 36.25 -7.00
CA ALA A 332 -9.74 37.44 -6.17
C ALA A 332 -11.08 38.16 -6.46
N LEU A 333 -12.20 37.44 -6.39
CA LEU A 333 -13.53 38.04 -6.39
C LEU A 333 -13.88 38.49 -4.97
N ALA A 334 -13.23 39.55 -4.49
CA ALA A 334 -13.73 40.37 -3.38
C ALA A 334 -12.88 41.62 -3.18
N LYS A 335 -13.16 42.68 -3.95
CA LYS A 335 -13.25 44.05 -3.41
C LYS A 335 -14.31 44.80 -4.24
N SER A 336 -15.47 44.97 -3.62
CA SER A 336 -16.44 46.05 -3.93
C SER A 336 -15.80 47.40 -3.71
#